data_AF-A0A445BRX3-F1
#
_entry.id   AF-A0A445BRX3-F1
#
_cell.length_a   1.000
_cell.length_b   1.000
_cell.length_c   1.000
_cell.angle_alpha   90.00
_cell.angle_beta   90.00
_cell.angle_gamma   90.00
#
_symmetry.space_group_name_H-M   'P 1'
#
loop_
_entity.id
_entity.type
_entity.pdbx_description
1 polymer ?
#
loop_
_entity_poly.entity_id
_entity_poly.type
_entity_poly.pdbx_seq_one_letter_code
_entity_poly.pdbx_strand_id
1 'polypeptide(L)'
;MIEATYEGEVYPGEVLAVDHSGEVQSLCLTSHPQPKQCIFEHIYFAQPNSVVFGRSVYESRKKFGEILTTESPVDCDVVIAVPDSGVVAAIRYVEKAGVPFQQGLIRSHYVGRTFIERRRGLRTLG
;
A
#
# COMPACT_ATOMS: atom_id res chain seq x y z
N MET A 1 -11.78 -9.47 11.30
CA MET A 1 -10.40 -9.67 11.80
C MET A 1 -10.21 -11.16 11.88
N ILE A 2 -9.11 -11.71 11.37
CA ILE A 2 -8.82 -13.14 11.55
C ILE A 2 -8.29 -13.25 12.98
N GLU A 3 -8.89 -14.09 13.82
CA GLU A 3 -8.45 -14.35 15.20
C GLU A 3 -7.20 -15.24 15.19
N ALA A 4 -6.11 -14.74 14.61
CA ALA A 4 -4.83 -15.44 14.49
C ALA A 4 -3.67 -14.56 14.96
N THR A 5 -2.67 -15.18 15.56
CA THR A 5 -1.42 -14.53 15.97
C THR A 5 -0.43 -14.57 14.82
N TYR A 6 0.29 -13.47 14.59
CA TYR A 6 1.37 -13.43 13.61
C TYR A 6 2.61 -14.13 14.16
N GLU A 7 3.06 -15.18 13.49
CA GLU A 7 4.26 -15.95 13.85
C GLU A 7 5.49 -15.58 13.01
N GLY A 8 5.31 -15.23 11.73
CA GLY A 8 6.42 -14.89 10.84
C GLY A 8 6.05 -14.93 9.35
N GLU A 9 7.02 -14.57 8.51
CA GLU A 9 6.91 -14.71 7.05
C GLU A 9 7.44 -16.07 6.58
N VAL A 10 6.86 -16.58 5.50
CA VAL A 10 7.41 -17.73 4.78
C VAL A 10 8.64 -17.27 3.99
N TYR A 11 9.77 -17.92 4.24
CA TYR A 11 11.03 -17.60 3.58
C TYR A 11 11.02 -17.99 2.10
N PRO A 12 11.81 -17.31 1.24
CA PRO A 12 11.95 -17.70 -0.16
C PRO A 12 12.45 -19.15 -0.31
N GLY A 13 11.67 -19.98 -0.99
CA GLY A 13 11.97 -21.40 -1.18
C GLY A 13 11.59 -22.31 -0.01
N GLU A 14 10.96 -21.76 1.03
CA GLU A 14 10.39 -22.52 2.14
C GLU A 14 9.04 -23.14 1.76
N VAL A 15 8.82 -24.35 2.24
CA VAL A 15 7.56 -25.07 2.22
C VAL A 15 7.15 -25.34 3.65
N LEU A 16 6.00 -24.80 4.06
CA LEU A 16 5.37 -25.13 5.33
C LEU A 16 4.37 -26.26 5.13
N ALA A 17 4.51 -27.34 5.89
CA ALA A 17 3.57 -28.44 5.97
C ALA A 17 2.90 -28.41 7.34
N VAL A 18 1.56 -28.44 7.37
CA VAL A 18 0.77 -28.51 8.60
C VAL A 18 -0.07 -29.78 8.54
N ASP A 19 0.08 -30.63 9.54
CA ASP A 19 -0.64 -31.91 9.59
C ASP A 19 -1.98 -31.81 10.36
N HIS A 20 -2.71 -32.92 10.43
CA HIS A 20 -4.00 -32.99 11.14
C HIS A 20 -3.88 -32.85 12.67
N SER A 21 -2.69 -33.06 13.23
CA SER A 21 -2.42 -32.84 14.66
C SER A 21 -2.15 -31.37 14.98
N GLY A 22 -1.89 -30.55 13.94
CA GLY A 22 -1.54 -29.14 14.05
C GLY A 22 -0.03 -28.90 14.16
N GLU A 23 0.81 -29.93 13.98
CA GLU A 23 2.26 -29.77 13.94
C GLU A 23 2.67 -29.07 12.65
N VAL A 24 3.51 -28.04 12.77
CA VAL A 24 4.03 -27.26 11.65
C VAL A 24 5.47 -27.67 11.37
N GLN A 25 5.73 -28.13 10.15
CA GLN A 25 7.07 -28.47 9.68
C GLN A 25 7.51 -27.50 8.59
N SER A 26 8.73 -26.96 8.75
CA SER A 26 9.38 -26.11 7.75
C SER A 26 10.41 -26.92 6.97
N LEU A 27 10.27 -26.92 5.65
CA LEU A 27 11.15 -27.61 4.72
C LEU A 27 11.72 -26.59 3.74
N CYS A 28 13.04 -26.54 3.61
CA CYS A 28 13.70 -25.66 2.64
C CYS A 28 14.19 -26.50 1.46
N LEU A 29 13.58 -26.33 0.28
CA LEU A 29 13.87 -27.14 -0.90
C LEU A 29 15.08 -26.62 -1.70
N THR A 30 15.54 -25.40 -1.42
CA THR A 30 16.60 -24.72 -2.19
C THR A 30 17.49 -23.88 -1.28
N SER A 31 18.79 -23.76 -1.58
CA SER A 31 19.66 -22.80 -0.89
C SER A 31 19.19 -21.37 -1.14
N HIS A 32 19.06 -20.56 -0.09
CA HIS A 32 18.45 -19.23 -0.11
C HIS A 32 19.05 -18.31 -1.18
N PRO A 33 18.36 -18.06 -2.32
CA PRO A 33 18.80 -17.01 -3.23
C PRO A 33 18.58 -15.66 -2.57
N GLN A 34 19.34 -14.64 -2.99
CA GLN A 34 19.07 -13.27 -2.54
C GLN A 34 17.60 -12.91 -2.78
N PRO A 35 16.84 -12.49 -1.76
CA PRO A 35 15.43 -12.17 -1.92
C PRO A 35 15.23 -11.06 -2.96
N LYS A 36 14.33 -11.29 -3.93
CA LYS A 36 13.86 -10.29 -4.89
C LYS A 36 12.38 -10.02 -4.64
N GLN A 37 12.13 -9.34 -3.52
CA GLN A 37 10.80 -9.02 -3.06
C GLN A 37 10.19 -7.87 -3.88
N CYS A 38 8.87 -7.92 -4.07
CA CYS A 38 8.16 -6.94 -4.89
C CYS A 38 8.07 -5.59 -4.16
N ILE A 39 8.82 -4.59 -4.60
CA ILE A 39 8.75 -3.24 -4.01
C ILE A 39 7.37 -2.59 -4.15
N PHE A 40 6.59 -3.01 -5.16
CA PHE A 40 5.23 -2.50 -5.38
C PHE A 40 4.24 -2.86 -4.27
N GLU A 41 4.56 -3.85 -3.42
CA GLU A 41 3.80 -4.10 -2.18
C GLU A 41 3.83 -2.87 -1.26
N HIS A 42 5.01 -2.31 -1.05
CA HIS A 42 5.18 -1.09 -0.24
C HIS A 42 4.63 0.16 -0.92
N ILE A 43 4.74 0.23 -2.26
CA ILE A 43 4.26 1.39 -3.01
C ILE A 43 2.73 1.43 -3.03
N TYR A 44 2.06 0.31 -3.31
CA TYR A 44 0.64 0.34 -3.67
C TYR A 44 -0.19 -0.87 -3.21
N PHE A 45 0.26 -2.10 -3.48
CA PHE A 45 -0.62 -3.27 -3.36
C PHE A 45 -1.00 -3.63 -1.92
N ALA A 46 -0.03 -3.66 -1.01
CA ALA A 46 -0.29 -4.05 0.36
C ALA A 46 -1.14 -3.01 1.09
N GLN A 47 -1.94 -3.47 2.05
CA GLN A 47 -2.69 -2.55 2.89
C GLN A 47 -1.73 -1.77 3.80
N PRO A 48 -2.04 -0.51 4.14
CA PRO A 48 -1.14 0.30 4.99
C PRO A 48 -0.87 -0.32 6.37
N ASN A 49 -1.84 -1.06 6.92
CA ASN A 49 -1.73 -1.76 8.21
C ASN A 49 -0.97 -3.09 8.13
N SER A 50 -0.48 -3.51 6.96
CA SER A 50 0.32 -4.72 6.80
C SER A 50 1.79 -4.47 7.13
N VAL A 51 2.43 -5.52 7.65
CA VAL A 51 3.89 -5.66 7.65
C VAL A 51 4.22 -6.66 6.55
N VAL A 52 5.01 -6.21 5.57
CA VAL A 52 5.42 -7.02 4.42
C VAL A 52 6.92 -6.94 4.31
N PHE A 53 7.58 -8.07 4.08
CA PHE A 53 9.03 -8.19 4.00
C PHE A 53 9.74 -7.62 5.23
N GLY A 54 9.15 -7.85 6.41
CA GLY A 54 9.63 -7.34 7.69
C GLY A 54 9.53 -5.82 7.86
N ARG A 55 8.77 -5.12 7.01
CA ARG A 55 8.65 -3.66 7.02
C ARG A 55 7.20 -3.21 7.07
N SER A 56 6.93 -2.19 7.88
CA SER A 56 5.63 -1.51 7.87
C SER A 56 5.40 -0.81 6.54
N VAL A 57 4.28 -1.13 5.90
CA VAL A 57 3.84 -0.48 4.65
C VAL A 57 3.53 1.00 4.90
N TYR A 58 2.87 1.31 6.03
CA TYR A 58 2.58 2.68 6.44
C TYR A 58 3.84 3.55 6.55
N GLU A 59 4.86 3.07 7.27
CA GLU A 59 6.11 3.81 7.46
C GLU A 59 6.90 3.96 6.16
N SER A 60 6.85 2.93 5.29
CA SER A 60 7.45 3.03 3.95
C SER A 60 6.83 4.18 3.16
N ARG A 61 5.49 4.28 3.14
CA ARG A 61 4.76 5.33 2.42
C ARG A 61 4.96 6.72 3.02
N LYS A 62 5.05 6.84 4.35
CA LYS A 62 5.46 8.10 5.00
C LYS A 62 6.84 8.53 4.51
N LYS A 63 7.82 7.61 4.52
CA LYS A 63 9.18 7.92 4.08
C LYS A 63 9.24 8.37 2.62
N PHE A 64 8.41 7.80 1.74
CA PHE A 64 8.29 8.29 0.36
C PHE A 64 7.83 9.74 0.28
N GLY A 65 6.82 10.11 1.07
CA GLY A 65 6.36 11.51 1.16
C GLY A 65 7.47 12.45 1.63
N GLU A 66 8.21 12.06 2.66
CA GLU A 66 9.35 12.84 3.16
C GLU A 66 10.47 13.02 2.13
N ILE A 67 10.82 11.94 1.40
CA ILE A 67 11.83 11.99 0.34
C ILE A 67 11.37 12.95 -0.77
N LEU A 68 10.11 12.85 -1.21
CA LEU A 68 9.56 13.72 -2.25
C LEU A 68 9.63 15.21 -1.88
N THR A 69 9.30 15.57 -0.64
CA THR A 69 9.44 16.97 -0.18
C THR A 69 10.88 17.45 -0.16
N THR A 70 11.82 16.54 0.09
CA THR A 70 13.25 16.88 0.19
C THR A 70 13.88 17.02 -1.19
N GLU A 71 13.57 16.09 -2.09
CA GLU A 71 14.19 16.01 -3.42
C GLU A 71 13.51 16.93 -4.43
N SER A 72 12.24 17.28 -4.24
CA SER A 72 11.47 18.08 -5.18
C SER A 72 10.49 19.04 -4.47
N PRO A 73 11.00 19.97 -3.65
CA PRO A 73 10.17 20.99 -3.03
C PRO A 73 9.61 21.96 -4.08
N VAL A 74 8.44 22.52 -3.80
CA VAL A 74 7.80 23.56 -4.63
C VAL A 74 6.97 24.48 -3.76
N ASP A 75 6.97 25.77 -4.09
CA ASP A 75 6.07 26.74 -3.46
C ASP A 75 4.63 26.45 -3.91
N CYS A 76 3.76 26.18 -2.94
CA CYS A 76 2.36 25.87 -3.18
C CYS A 76 1.50 26.34 -2.00
N ASP A 77 0.24 26.68 -2.27
CA ASP A 77 -0.69 27.11 -1.23
C ASP A 77 -1.26 25.94 -0.42
N VAL A 78 -1.33 24.76 -1.05
CA VAL A 78 -1.98 23.58 -0.51
C VAL A 78 -1.45 22.30 -1.13
N VAL A 79 -1.46 21.22 -0.36
CA VAL A 79 -1.24 19.86 -0.85
C VAL A 79 -2.50 19.03 -0.65
N ILE A 80 -2.86 18.27 -1.68
CA ILE A 80 -3.98 17.32 -1.67
C ILE A 80 -3.47 15.93 -2.00
N ALA A 81 -4.19 14.90 -1.54
CA ALA A 81 -3.93 13.51 -1.95
C ALA A 81 -4.91 13.07 -3.03
N VAL A 82 -4.46 12.17 -3.91
CA VAL A 82 -5.38 11.32 -4.67
C VAL A 82 -5.77 10.14 -3.78
N PRO A 83 -7.04 10.04 -3.36
CA PRO A 83 -7.48 9.04 -2.39
C PRO A 83 -7.54 7.62 -3.00
N ASP A 84 -7.31 6.55 -2.23
CA ASP A 84 -6.97 6.53 -0.79
C ASP A 84 -5.49 6.27 -0.53
N SER A 85 -4.79 5.65 -1.49
CA SER A 85 -3.42 5.17 -1.32
C SER A 85 -2.39 6.29 -1.12
N GLY A 86 -2.61 7.46 -1.73
CA GLY A 86 -1.70 8.60 -1.67
C GLY A 86 -1.74 9.39 -0.36
N VAL A 87 -2.76 9.17 0.48
CA VAL A 87 -3.01 9.99 1.68
C VAL A 87 -1.83 9.95 2.66
N VAL A 88 -1.28 8.77 2.93
CA VAL A 88 -0.18 8.60 3.90
C VAL A 88 1.08 9.37 3.47
N ALA A 89 1.43 9.30 2.19
CA ALA A 89 2.59 10.00 1.64
C ALA A 89 2.35 11.52 1.64
N ALA A 90 1.16 11.97 1.25
CA ALA A 90 0.81 13.40 1.22
C ALA A 90 0.83 14.04 2.62
N ILE A 91 0.31 13.36 3.64
CA ILE A 91 0.37 13.85 5.02
C ILE A 91 1.83 14.10 5.44
N ARG A 92 2.71 13.12 5.21
CA ARG A 92 4.13 13.27 5.57
C ARG A 92 4.84 14.33 4.72
N TYR A 93 4.45 14.48 3.45
CA TYR A 93 4.97 15.53 2.60
C TYR A 93 4.69 16.92 3.20
N VAL A 94 3.46 17.13 3.65
CA VAL A 94 2.99 18.40 4.22
C VAL A 94 3.67 18.74 5.54
N GLU A 95 3.83 17.75 6.43
CA GLU A 95 4.55 17.92 7.71
C GLU A 95 5.95 18.53 7.51
N LYS A 96 6.62 18.18 6.41
CA LYS A 96 7.95 18.69 6.07
C LYS A 96 7.90 19.97 5.24
N ALA A 97 6.91 20.13 4.36
CA ALA A 97 6.76 21.30 3.51
C ALA A 97 6.25 22.54 4.26
N GLY A 98 5.55 22.37 5.39
CA GLY A 98 5.04 23.48 6.19
C GLY A 98 3.80 24.18 5.61
N VAL A 99 3.14 23.56 4.63
CA VAL A 99 1.90 24.04 4.00
C VAL A 99 0.67 23.34 4.61
N PRO A 100 -0.57 23.74 4.34
CA PRO A 100 -1.74 22.98 4.79
C PRO A 100 -2.03 21.76 3.90
N PHE A 101 -2.46 20.67 4.52
CA PHE A 101 -3.09 19.55 3.83
C PHE A 101 -4.59 19.82 3.70
N GLN A 102 -5.17 19.58 2.52
CA GLN A 102 -6.62 19.65 2.30
C GLN A 102 -7.14 18.39 1.63
N GLN A 103 -8.34 17.95 2.04
CA GLN A 103 -9.05 16.89 1.34
C GLN A 103 -9.77 17.46 0.12
N GLY A 104 -9.01 17.76 -0.95
CA GLY A 104 -9.54 18.32 -2.20
C GLY A 104 -10.27 17.31 -3.09
N LEU A 105 -10.02 16.02 -2.90
CA LEU A 105 -10.66 14.93 -3.64
C LEU A 105 -11.33 13.97 -2.67
N ILE A 106 -12.54 13.53 -3.02
CA ILE A 106 -13.30 12.52 -2.27
C ILE A 106 -13.54 11.35 -3.22
N ARG A 107 -13.03 10.17 -2.84
CA ARG A 107 -13.30 8.95 -3.59
C ARG A 107 -14.77 8.56 -3.42
N SER A 108 -15.47 8.31 -4.52
CA SER A 108 -16.78 7.68 -4.45
C SER A 108 -16.64 6.24 -3.94
N HIS A 109 -17.38 5.90 -2.89
CA HIS A 109 -17.46 4.51 -2.40
C HIS A 109 -18.42 3.65 -3.24
N TYR A 110 -19.17 4.28 -4.16
CA TYR A 110 -20.22 3.64 -4.98
C TYR A 110 -19.82 3.56 -6.45
N VAL A 111 -18.54 3.30 -6.74
CA VAL A 111 -18.08 3.10 -8.12
C VAL A 111 -18.67 1.79 -8.64
N GLY A 112 -19.79 1.91 -9.37
CA GLY A 112 -20.37 0.83 -10.14
C GLY A 112 -19.56 0.56 -11.41
N ARG A 113 -19.73 -0.64 -11.98
CA ARG A 113 -19.23 -0.91 -13.34
C ARG A 113 -20.14 -0.18 -14.32
N THR A 114 -19.56 0.56 -15.26
CA THR A 114 -20.33 1.19 -16.33
C THR A 114 -20.89 0.13 -17.28
N PHE A 115 -22.19 0.18 -17.55
CA PHE A 115 -22.82 -0.60 -18.62
C PHE A 115 -22.68 0.14 -19.95
N ILE A 116 -22.57 -0.60 -21.05
CA ILE A 116 -22.48 -0.02 -22.40
C ILE A 116 -23.86 0.56 -22.78
N GLU A 117 -24.03 1.86 -22.55
CA GLU A 117 -25.22 2.64 -22.91
C GLU A 117 -25.08 3.21 -24.34
N ARG A 118 -26.04 2.93 -25.24
CA ARG A 118 -25.97 3.37 -26.66
C ARG A 118 -26.28 4.86 -26.88
N ARG A 119 -26.78 5.59 -25.87
CA ARG A 119 -27.12 7.02 -25.99
C ARG A 119 -25.89 7.90 -25.73
N ARG A 120 -25.45 8.62 -26.76
CA ARG A 120 -24.48 9.74 -26.63
C ARG A 120 -25.11 10.83 -25.75
N GLY A 121 -24.60 11.03 -24.54
CA GLY A 121 -25.04 12.16 -23.70
C GLY A 121 -24.35 12.24 -22.35
N LEU A 122 -24.16 11.13 -21.65
CA LEU A 122 -23.43 11.08 -20.39
C LEU A 122 -22.11 10.33 -20.59
N ARG A 123 -21.07 11.06 -20.98
CA ARG A 123 -19.69 10.59 -20.82
C ARG A 123 -19.23 11.20 -19.50
N THR A 124 -18.82 10.36 -18.55
CA THR A 124 -18.35 10.74 -17.20
C THR A 124 -19.44 11.24 -16.24
N LEU A 125 -20.26 10.31 -15.74
CA LEU A 125 -20.85 10.40 -14.41
C LEU A 125 -20.59 9.06 -13.73
N GLY A 126 -19.56 9.05 -12.88
CA GLY A 126 -19.09 7.90 -12.11
C GLY A 126 -18.17 8.39 -11.00
#